data_AF-A0A6I0D0E1-F1
#
_entry.id   AF-A0A6I0D0E1-F1
#
_cell.length_a   1.000
_cell.length_b   1.000
_cell.length_c   1.000
_cell.angle_alpha   90.00
_cell.angle_beta   90.00
_cell.angle_gamma   90.00
#
_symmetry.space_group_name_H-M   'P 1'
#
loop_
_entity.id
_entity.type
_entity.pdbx_description
1 polymer ?
#
loop_
_entity_poly.entity_id
_entity_poly.type
_entity_poly.pdbx_seq_one_letter_code
_entity_poly.pdbx_strand_id
1 'polypeptide(L)'
;MTSVGPIFEEDTLFLACTRPAMVAGVTMEAMGINVMATTIFYLLAGSISYALVGIVFHFVFRALIKHDHNMFRIVLAWVDTRGRSRNSGYWGGATLSPLCLIRRYDERDLNLA
;
A
#
# COMPACT_ATOMS: atom_id res chain seq x y z
N MET A 1 6.14 41.60 -17.45
CA MET A 1 5.79 40.32 -18.10
C MET A 1 4.90 39.56 -17.14
N THR A 2 3.60 39.49 -17.42
CA THR A 2 2.63 38.74 -16.62
C THR A 2 2.79 37.25 -16.93
N SER A 3 3.22 36.45 -15.95
CA SER A 3 3.30 34.99 -16.09
C SER A 3 1.88 34.43 -16.16
N VAL A 4 1.46 34.01 -17.35
CA VAL A 4 0.25 33.19 -17.53
C VAL A 4 0.56 31.84 -16.88
N GLY A 5 -0.12 31.51 -15.79
CA GLY A 5 0.00 30.19 -15.17
C GLY A 5 -0.42 29.10 -16.17
N PRO A 6 0.16 27.89 -16.08
CA PRO A 6 -0.17 26.82 -17.01
C PRO A 6 -1.67 26.52 -16.99
N ILE A 7 -2.28 26.44 -18.18
CA ILE A 7 -3.65 25.98 -18.36
C ILE A 7 -3.58 24.45 -18.27
N PHE A 8 -4.17 23.87 -17.21
CA PHE A 8 -4.20 22.42 -17.06
C PHE A 8 -5.26 21.84 -18.00
N GLU A 9 -4.82 20.94 -18.87
CA GLU A 9 -5.70 20.15 -19.74
C GLU A 9 -6.20 18.96 -18.91
N GLU A 10 -7.50 18.92 -18.60
CA GLU A 10 -8.12 17.87 -17.78
C GLU A 10 -8.70 16.77 -18.68
N ASP A 11 -8.02 15.64 -18.76
CA ASP A 11 -8.54 14.44 -19.42
C ASP A 11 -9.44 13.62 -18.48
N THR A 12 -10.61 13.23 -18.96
CA THR A 12 -11.51 12.37 -18.19
C THR A 12 -10.93 10.96 -18.07
N LEU A 13 -10.57 10.56 -16.84
CA LEU A 13 -10.03 9.23 -16.58
C LEU A 13 -11.16 8.26 -16.19
N PHE A 14 -11.30 7.17 -16.96
CA PHE A 14 -12.24 6.09 -16.63
C PHE A 14 -11.70 5.26 -15.46
N LEU A 15 -12.10 5.62 -14.24
CA LEU A 15 -11.62 4.99 -13.00
C LEU A 15 -11.80 3.46 -12.98
N ALA A 16 -12.84 2.95 -13.65
CA ALA A 16 -13.07 1.51 -13.76
C ALA A 16 -11.95 0.77 -14.50
N CYS A 17 -11.27 1.42 -15.45
CA CYS A 17 -10.20 0.84 -16.26
C CYS A 17 -8.83 0.86 -15.55
N THR A 18 -8.66 1.68 -14.51
CA THR A 18 -7.37 1.86 -13.81
C THR A 18 -7.39 1.40 -12.36
N ARG A 19 -8.59 1.20 -11.77
CA ARG A 19 -8.69 0.66 -10.41
C ARG A 19 -8.23 -0.81 -10.39
N PRO A 20 -7.56 -1.24 -9.31
CA PRO A 20 -7.21 -2.65 -9.13
C PRO A 20 -8.46 -3.53 -9.08
N ALA A 21 -8.31 -4.81 -9.42
CA ALA A 21 -9.39 -5.77 -9.31
C ALA A 21 -9.91 -5.86 -7.86
N MET A 22 -11.22 -5.76 -7.69
CA MET A 22 -11.90 -5.78 -6.39
C MET A 22 -12.99 -6.85 -6.34
N VAL A 23 -13.08 -7.56 -5.21
CA VAL A 23 -14.11 -8.54 -4.89
C VAL A 23 -14.83 -8.08 -3.64
N ALA A 24 -16.16 -8.00 -3.69
CA ALA A 24 -17.00 -7.53 -2.58
C ALA A 24 -16.61 -6.14 -2.00
N GLY A 25 -15.99 -5.28 -2.82
CA GLY A 25 -15.56 -3.94 -2.42
C GLY A 25 -14.19 -3.89 -1.72
N VAL A 26 -13.43 -5.00 -1.74
CA VAL A 26 -12.07 -5.10 -1.24
C VAL A 26 -11.15 -5.53 -2.40
N THR A 27 -9.92 -5.02 -2.45
CA THR A 27 -8.92 -5.40 -3.48
C THR A 27 -8.55 -6.87 -3.39
N MET A 28 -8.19 -7.51 -4.51
CA MET A 28 -7.75 -8.92 -4.53
C MET A 28 -6.65 -9.22 -3.50
N GLU A 29 -5.65 -8.34 -3.37
CA GLU A 29 -4.56 -8.47 -2.39
C GLU A 29 -5.07 -8.55 -0.95
N ALA A 30 -5.91 -7.59 -0.55
CA ALA A 30 -6.50 -7.54 0.78
C ALA A 30 -7.43 -8.72 1.06
N MET A 31 -8.15 -9.21 0.05
CA MET A 31 -8.96 -10.42 0.19
C MET A 31 -8.07 -11.65 0.41
N GLY A 32 -6.98 -11.78 -0.33
CA GLY A 32 -5.98 -12.84 -0.13
C GLY A 32 -5.40 -12.82 1.29
N ILE A 33 -4.99 -11.63 1.78
CA ILE A 33 -4.48 -11.45 3.15
C ILE A 33 -5.56 -11.82 4.18
N ASN A 34 -6.82 -11.42 3.96
CA ASN A 34 -7.91 -11.73 4.86
C ASN A 34 -8.14 -13.24 4.98
N VAL A 35 -8.23 -13.94 3.85
CA VAL A 35 -8.43 -15.39 3.82
C VAL A 35 -7.25 -16.10 4.49
N MET A 36 -6.01 -15.75 4.13
CA MET A 36 -4.82 -16.34 4.75
C MET A 36 -4.81 -16.14 6.28
N ALA A 37 -5.02 -14.90 6.74
CA ALA A 37 -5.05 -14.59 8.17
C ALA A 37 -6.17 -15.34 8.90
N THR A 38 -7.38 -15.35 8.33
CA THR A 38 -8.55 -16.03 8.91
C THR A 38 -8.33 -17.53 8.99
N THR A 39 -7.75 -18.15 7.96
CA THR A 39 -7.40 -19.58 7.97
C THR A 39 -6.35 -19.87 9.05
N ILE A 40 -5.32 -19.04 9.19
CA ILE A 40 -4.30 -19.20 10.25
C ILE A 40 -4.94 -19.12 11.63
N PHE A 41 -5.77 -18.11 11.90
CA PHE A 41 -6.47 -17.98 13.19
C PHE A 41 -7.40 -19.15 13.48
N TYR A 42 -8.16 -19.59 12.47
CA TYR A 42 -9.03 -20.76 12.57
C TYR A 42 -8.25 -22.03 12.95
N LEU A 43 -7.13 -22.30 12.26
CA LEU A 43 -6.30 -23.46 12.52
C LEU A 43 -5.62 -23.41 13.89
N LEU A 44 -5.10 -22.24 14.29
CA LEU A 44 -4.43 -22.07 15.58
C LEU A 44 -5.39 -22.22 16.77
N ALA A 45 -6.63 -21.74 16.63
CA ALA A 45 -7.61 -21.80 17.69
C ALA A 45 -8.41 -23.12 17.71
N GLY A 46 -8.46 -23.85 16.59
CA GLY A 46 -9.17 -25.12 16.48
C GLY A 46 -10.70 -25.02 16.61
N SER A 47 -11.27 -23.81 16.49
CA SER A 47 -12.70 -23.56 16.64
C SER A 47 -13.25 -22.73 15.50
N ILE A 48 -14.45 -23.11 15.01
CA ILE A 48 -15.14 -22.44 13.89
C ILE A 48 -15.53 -20.99 14.22
N SER A 49 -15.65 -20.63 15.49
CA SER A 49 -15.94 -19.26 15.90
C SER A 49 -14.87 -18.27 15.42
N TYR A 50 -13.61 -18.72 15.28
CA TYR A 50 -12.51 -17.87 14.80
C TYR A 50 -12.58 -17.57 13.31
N ALA A 51 -13.40 -18.30 12.52
CA ALA A 51 -13.67 -17.92 11.15
C ALA A 51 -14.46 -16.60 11.05
N LEU A 52 -15.25 -16.25 12.07
CA LEU A 52 -16.00 -14.98 12.11
C LEU A 52 -15.08 -13.75 12.24
N VAL A 53 -13.86 -13.93 12.74
CA VAL A 53 -12.86 -12.87 12.82
C VAL A 53 -12.49 -12.35 11.43
N GLY A 54 -12.54 -13.22 10.40
CA GLY A 54 -12.34 -12.82 9.01
C GLY A 54 -13.34 -11.80 8.50
N ILE A 55 -14.60 -11.90 8.95
CA ILE A 55 -15.66 -10.94 8.62
C ILE A 55 -15.30 -9.57 9.17
N VAL A 56 -14.87 -9.51 10.43
CA VAL A 56 -14.43 -8.26 11.08
C VAL A 56 -13.26 -7.65 10.31
N PHE A 57 -12.23 -8.45 10.00
CA PHE A 57 -11.11 -7.98 9.20
C PHE A 57 -11.53 -7.49 7.82
N HIS A 58 -12.53 -8.11 7.20
CA HIS A 58 -12.99 -7.74 5.86
C HIS A 58 -13.61 -6.33 5.87
N PHE A 59 -14.42 -6.01 6.89
CA PHE A 59 -14.96 -4.67 7.05
C PHE A 59 -13.89 -3.62 7.33
N VAL A 60 -12.86 -3.95 8.12
CA VAL A 60 -11.72 -3.07 8.36
C VAL A 60 -10.98 -2.79 7.05
N PHE A 61 -10.68 -3.82 6.26
CA PHE A 61 -10.00 -3.65 4.97
C PHE A 61 -10.84 -2.83 3.98
N ARG A 62 -12.16 -3.03 3.98
CA ARG A 62 -13.09 -2.23 3.18
C ARG A 62 -13.08 -0.76 3.58
N ALA A 63 -13.03 -0.46 4.87
CA ALA A 63 -12.91 0.91 5.37
C ALA A 63 -11.58 1.56 4.96
N LEU A 64 -10.49 0.80 5.01
CA LEU A 64 -9.16 1.27 4.62
C LEU A 64 -9.05 1.59 3.11
N ILE A 65 -9.55 0.70 2.25
CA ILE A 65 -9.51 0.85 0.78
C ILE A 65 -10.32 2.06 0.30
N LYS A 66 -11.32 2.48 1.06
CA LYS A 66 -12.09 3.69 0.75
C LYS A 66 -11.22 4.95 0.65
N HIS A 67 -10.11 5.00 1.38
CA HIS A 67 -9.17 6.13 1.33
C HIS A 67 -8.20 6.01 0.15
N ASP A 68 -7.60 4.84 -0.05
CA ASP A 68 -6.72 4.56 -1.17
C ASP A 68 -6.85 3.09 -1.61
N HIS A 69 -7.30 2.90 -2.84
CA HIS A 69 -7.48 1.58 -3.44
C HIS A 69 -6.16 0.83 -3.67
N ASN A 70 -5.04 1.54 -3.80
CA ASN A 70 -3.73 0.95 -4.06
C ASN A 70 -2.91 0.70 -2.80
N MET A 71 -3.41 1.05 -1.61
CA MET A 71 -2.67 0.98 -0.35
C MET A 71 -2.08 -0.42 -0.10
N PHE A 72 -2.88 -1.48 -0.26
CA PHE A 72 -2.41 -2.85 -0.02
C PHE A 72 -1.30 -3.29 -0.98
N ARG A 73 -1.34 -2.83 -2.23
CA ARG A 73 -0.29 -3.10 -3.23
C ARG A 73 1.01 -2.38 -2.86
N ILE A 74 0.91 -1.15 -2.36
CA ILE A 74 2.05 -0.38 -1.86
C ILE A 74 2.66 -1.06 -0.63
N VAL A 75 1.82 -1.54 0.29
CA VAL A 75 2.27 -2.27 1.48
C VAL A 75 3.00 -3.55 1.08
N LEU A 76 2.46 -4.36 0.18
CA LEU A 76 3.11 -5.57 -0.30
C LEU A 76 4.43 -5.27 -1.01
N ALA A 77 4.46 -4.28 -1.91
CA ALA A 77 5.69 -3.83 -2.57
C ALA A 77 6.74 -3.36 -1.55
N TRP A 78 6.32 -2.66 -0.49
CA TRP A 78 7.20 -2.27 0.60
C TRP A 78 7.73 -3.48 1.36
N VAL A 79 6.89 -4.47 1.68
CA VAL A 79 7.31 -5.72 2.36
C VAL A 79 8.34 -6.45 1.52
N ASP A 80 8.11 -6.61 0.21
CA ASP A 80 8.99 -7.34 -0.69
C ASP A 80 10.34 -6.66 -0.90
N THR A 81 10.37 -5.33 -0.88
CA THR A 81 11.59 -4.55 -1.09
C THR A 81 12.29 -4.18 0.22
N ARG A 82 11.70 -3.26 0.97
CA ARG A 82 12.29 -2.65 2.17
C ARG A 82 12.06 -3.49 3.43
N GLY A 83 10.91 -4.15 3.54
CA GLY A 83 10.54 -4.97 4.70
C GLY A 83 11.47 -6.17 4.91
N ARG A 84 12.06 -6.70 3.83
CA ARG A 84 13.06 -7.78 3.90
C ARG A 84 14.43 -7.33 4.43
N SER A 85 14.74 -6.03 4.40
CA SER A 85 16.04 -5.51 4.85
C SER A 85 16.09 -5.34 6.36
N ARG A 86 16.54 -6.39 7.06
CA ARG A 86 16.72 -6.40 8.53
C ARG A 86 17.89 -5.52 9.02
N ASN A 87 18.86 -5.24 8.14
CA ASN A 87 20.05 -4.43 8.45
C ASN A 87 19.89 -2.96 8.03
N SER A 88 18.70 -2.55 7.59
CA SER A 88 18.45 -1.18 7.11
C SER A 88 18.78 -0.10 8.14
N GLY A 89 18.63 -0.38 9.44
CA GLY A 89 19.04 0.54 10.51
C GLY A 89 20.54 0.75 10.63
N TYR A 90 21.35 -0.27 10.29
CA TYR A 90 22.81 -0.17 10.29
C TYR A 90 23.32 0.59 9.07
N TRP A 91 22.69 0.41 7.89
CA TRP A 91 23.13 1.02 6.62
C TRP A 91 22.43 2.35 6.28
N GLY A 92 21.47 2.79 7.09
CA GLY A 92 20.67 3.99 6.82
C GLY A 92 19.60 3.81 5.72
N GLY A 93 19.41 2.58 5.21
CA GLY A 93 18.42 2.26 4.19
C GLY A 93 18.46 0.80 3.75
N ALA A 94 17.49 0.38 2.94
CA ALA A 94 17.50 -0.93 2.28
C ALA A 94 18.41 -0.89 1.05
N THR A 95 19.72 -0.73 1.27
CA THR A 95 20.75 -0.67 0.22
C THR A 95 21.77 -1.79 0.41
N LEU A 96 22.28 -2.34 -0.69
CA LEU A 96 23.40 -3.28 -0.71
C LEU A 96 24.76 -2.57 -0.80
N SER A 97 24.75 -1.25 -1.04
CA SER A 97 25.96 -0.44 -1.07
C SER A 97 26.48 -0.21 0.35
N PRO A 98 27.81 -0.31 0.58
CA PRO A 98 28.40 0.01 1.87
C PRO A 98 28.36 1.52 2.19
N LEU A 99 27.97 2.36 1.23
CA LEU A 99 27.82 3.80 1.42
C LEU A 99 26.49 4.10 2.11
N CYS A 100 26.56 4.94 3.16
CA CYS A 100 25.36 5.38 3.89
C CYS A 100 24.41 6.13 2.93
N LEU A 101 23.14 5.70 2.91
CA LEU A 101 22.13 6.32 2.06
C LEU A 101 21.69 7.67 2.65
N ILE A 102 22.33 8.75 2.22
CA ILE A 102 21.92 10.12 2.59
C ILE A 102 20.87 10.59 1.57
N ARG A 103 19.62 10.77 2.01
CA ARG A 103 18.61 11.45 1.19
C ARG A 103 18.81 12.96 1.31
N ARG A 104 19.29 13.60 0.25
CA ARG A 104 19.23 15.05 0.10
C ARG A 104 17.91 15.36 -0.60
N TYR A 105 16.93 15.85 0.15
CA TYR A 105 15.75 16.47 -0.44
C TYR A 105 16.04 17.96 -0.60
N ASP A 106 15.94 18.46 -1.83
CA ASP A 106 15.97 19.89 -2.12
C ASP A 106 14.54 20.37 -2.39
N GLU A 107 14.19 21.59 -1.97
CA GLU A 107 12.86 22.17 -2.25
C GLU A 107 12.62 22.32 -3.76
N ARG A 108 13.71 22.45 -4.52
CA ARG A 108 13.74 22.45 -5.98
C ARG A 108 13.30 21.11 -6.59
N ASP A 109 13.57 19.99 -5.91
CA ASP A 109 13.20 18.65 -6.41
C ASP A 109 11.70 18.40 -6.30
N LEU A 110 11.01 19.14 -5.42
CA LEU A 110 9.58 18.99 -5.13
C LEU A 110 8.72 20.05 -5.82
N ASN A 111 9.31 20.95 -6.62
CA ASN A 111 8.64 22.11 -7.22
C ASN A 111 7.86 22.95 -6.18
N LEU A 112 8.41 23.09 -4.97
CA LEU A 112 7.82 23.88 -3.88
C LEU A 112 8.44 25.29 -3.75
N ALA A 113 9.45 25.59 -4.59
CA ALA A 113 10.21 26.84 -4.59
C ALA A 113 10.08 27.59 -5.93
#